data_AF-A0A1H6SPF8-F1
#
_entry.id   AF-A0A1H6SPF8-F1
#
_cell.length_a   1.000
_cell.length_b   1.000
_cell.length_c   1.000
_cell.angle_alpha   90.00
_cell.angle_beta   90.00
_cell.angle_gamma   90.00
#
_symmetry.space_group_name_H-M   'P 1'
#
loop_
_entity.id
_entity.type
_entity.pdbx_description
1 polymer ?
#
loop_
_entity_poly.entity_id
_entity_poly.type
_entity_poly.pdbx_seq_one_letter_code
_entity_poly.pdbx_strand_id
1 'polypeptide(L)' 'MQNADDFRYTAHKLLLALDASTLDLMKMVSISCMGSAAWRSAVVVQQASFAELHLHLGQPDAVTLMQTERLH' A
#
# COMPACT_ATOMS: atom_id res chain seq x y z
N MET A 1 -20.16 -1.06 17.65
CA MET A 1 -19.65 -2.38 17.24
C MET A 1 -19.65 -2.36 15.73
N GLN A 2 -18.48 -2.32 15.09
CA GLN A 2 -18.40 -2.42 13.62
C GLN A 2 -18.92 -3.81 13.24
N ASN A 3 -19.96 -3.88 12.40
CA ASN A 3 -20.51 -5.18 12.03
C ASN A 3 -19.52 -5.88 11.07
N ALA A 4 -19.63 -7.20 10.91
CA ALA A 4 -18.70 -7.95 10.05
C ALA A 4 -18.71 -7.48 8.59
N ASP A 5 -19.83 -6.93 8.11
CA ASP A 5 -19.97 -6.43 6.75
C ASP A 5 -19.30 -5.06 6.57
N ASP A 6 -19.37 -4.16 7.55
CA ASP A 6 -18.64 -2.88 7.57
C ASP A 6 -17.13 -3.11 7.56
N PHE A 7 -16.68 -4.14 8.28
CA PHE A 7 -15.28 -4.57 8.29
C PHE A 7 -14.85 -5.07 6.91
N ARG A 8 -15.63 -5.99 6.29
CA ARG A 8 -15.35 -6.54 4.96
C ARG A 8 -15.37 -5.46 3.89
N TYR A 9 -16.36 -4.57 3.93
CA TYR A 9 -16.48 -3.46 3.00
C TYR A 9 -15.27 -2.52 3.08
N THR A 10 -14.83 -2.19 4.29
CA THR A 10 -13.64 -1.36 4.50
C THR A 10 -12.38 -2.07 4.00
N ALA A 11 -12.19 -3.35 4.34
CA ALA A 11 -11.07 -4.15 3.85
C ALA A 11 -11.03 -4.21 2.31
N HIS A 12 -12.19 -4.39 1.67
CA HIS A 12 -12.28 -4.41 0.21
C HIS A 12 -11.90 -3.07 -0.43
N LYS A 13 -12.37 -1.94 0.10
CA LYS A 13 -11.95 -0.61 -0.38
C LYS A 13 -10.44 -0.40 -0.24
N LEU A 14 -9.86 -0.82 0.88
CA LEU A 14 -8.42 -0.69 1.13
C LEU A 14 -7.60 -1.58 0.19
N LEU A 15 -8.08 -2.80 -0.11
CA LEU A 15 -7.49 -3.66 -1.13
C LEU A 15 -7.49 -3.01 -2.51
N LEU A 16 -8.62 -2.42 -2.93
CA LEU A 16 -8.69 -1.70 -4.21
C LEU A 16 -7.72 -0.51 -4.28
N ALA A 17 -7.54 0.22 -3.18
CA ALA A 17 -6.57 1.32 -3.11
C ALA A 17 -5.12 0.83 -3.20
N LEU A 18 -4.81 -0.29 -2.53
CA LEU A 18 -3.50 -0.94 -2.62
C LEU A 18 -3.21 -1.46 -4.04
N ASP A 19 -4.19 -2.09 -4.68
CA ASP A 19 -4.06 -2.55 -6.07
C ASP A 19 -3.83 -1.39 -7.03
N ALA A 20 -4.60 -0.30 -6.91
CA ALA A 20 -4.45 0.88 -7.75
C ALA A 20 -3.07 1.52 -7.63
N SER A 21 -2.59 1.74 -6.40
CA SER A 21 -1.26 2.32 -6.15
C SER A 21 -0.12 1.40 -6.60
N THR A 22 -0.30 0.08 -6.48
CA THR A 22 0.66 -0.91 -6.99
C THR A 22 0.71 -0.91 -8.52
N LEU A 23 -0.44 -0.84 -9.19
CA LEU A 23 -0.50 -0.71 -10.65
C LEU A 23 0.20 0.56 -11.14
N ASP A 24 0.07 1.67 -10.42
CA ASP A 24 0.76 2.92 -10.79
C ASP A 24 2.28 2.78 -10.67
N LEU A 25 2.81 2.08 -9.66
CA LEU A 25 4.22 1.72 -9.62
C LEU A 25 4.62 0.85 -10.81
N MET A 26 3.84 -0.19 -11.13
CA MET A 26 4.14 -1.07 -12.28
C MET A 26 4.18 -0.31 -13.61
N LYS A 27 3.28 0.67 -13.81
CA LYS A 27 3.32 1.56 -14.98
C LYS A 27 4.63 2.36 -15.01
N MET A 28 5.06 2.91 -13.88
CA MET A 28 6.31 3.67 -13.80
C MET A 28 7.55 2.82 -14.08
N VAL A 29 7.57 1.56 -13.64
CA VAL A 29 8.61 0.59 -14.05
C VAL A 29 8.58 0.38 -15.56
N SER A 30 7.40 0.18 -16.14
CA SER A 30 7.22 -0.10 -17.56
C SER A 30 7.71 1.05 -18.46
N ILE A 31 7.60 2.30 -18.00
CA ILE A 31 8.12 3.49 -18.70
C ILE A 31 9.54 3.87 -18.27
N SER A 32 10.25 3.02 -17.53
CA SER A 32 11.62 3.26 -17.04
C SER A 32 11.80 4.54 -16.20
N CYS A 33 10.76 4.97 -15.48
CA CYS A 33 10.80 6.16 -14.62
C CYS A 33 11.20 5.88 -13.17
N MET A 34 11.79 4.71 -12.88
CA MET A 34 12.26 4.35 -11.54
C MET A 34 13.30 5.36 -11.03
N GLY A 35 13.26 5.69 -9.73
CA GLY A 35 14.17 6.66 -9.12
C GLY A 35 13.85 8.13 -9.42
N SER A 36 12.88 8.43 -10.28
CA SER A 36 12.38 9.80 -10.48
C SER A 36 11.63 10.34 -9.26
N ALA A 37 11.33 11.65 -9.27
CA ALA A 37 10.47 12.24 -8.23
C ALA A 37 9.06 11.64 -8.24
N ALA A 38 8.49 11.39 -9.42
CA ALA A 38 7.19 10.74 -9.58
C ALA A 38 7.18 9.32 -9.00
N TRP A 39 8.25 8.55 -9.25
CA TRP A 39 8.45 7.23 -8.67
C TRP A 39 8.45 7.27 -7.14
N ARG A 40 9.24 8.18 -6.53
CA ARG A 40 9.29 8.31 -5.08
C ARG A 40 7.91 8.65 -4.49
N SER A 41 7.15 9.54 -5.13
CA SER A 41 5.78 9.86 -4.68
C SER A 41 4.85 8.65 -4.78
N ALA A 42 4.90 7.88 -5.88
CA ALA A 42 4.10 6.68 -6.04
C ALA A 42 4.46 5.60 -5.01
N VAL A 43 5.75 5.46 -4.66
CA VAL A 43 6.20 4.55 -3.60
C VAL A 43 5.58 4.94 -2.26
N VAL A 44 5.59 6.23 -1.90
CA VAL A 44 4.99 6.70 -0.64
C VAL A 44 3.49 6.40 -0.59
N VAL A 45 2.77 6.65 -1.70
CA VAL A 45 1.33 6.36 -1.78
C VAL A 45 1.05 4.86 -1.60
N GLN A 46 1.81 4.01 -2.29
CA GLN A 46 1.63 2.56 -2.18
C GLN A 46 1.96 2.04 -0.77
N GLN A 47 3.00 2.58 -0.13
CA GLN A 47 3.33 2.27 1.26
C GLN A 47 2.22 2.71 2.23
N ALA A 48 1.61 3.87 2.01
CA ALA A 48 0.49 4.33 2.81
C ALA A 48 -0.74 3.42 2.65
N SER A 49 -1.11 3.04 1.42
CA SER A 49 -2.21 2.10 1.17
C SER A 49 -1.95 0.73 1.80
N PHE A 50 -0.71 0.24 1.75
CA PHE A 50 -0.31 -0.99 2.43
C PHE A 50 -0.50 -0.87 3.95
N ALA A 51 -0.04 0.23 4.55
CA ALA A 51 -0.16 0.47 5.98
C ALA A 51 -1.61 0.57 6.45
N GLU A 52 -2.45 1.30 5.73
CA GLU A 52 -3.87 1.45 6.03
C GLU A 52 -4.61 0.11 6.00
N LEU A 53 -4.35 -0.74 5.00
CA LEU A 53 -4.92 -2.08 4.92
C LEU A 53 -4.50 -2.93 6.13
N HIS A 54 -3.20 -3.01 6.42
CA HIS A 54 -2.71 -3.88 7.47
C HIS A 54 -3.12 -3.40 8.86
N LEU A 55 -3.22 -2.09 9.09
CA LEU A 55 -3.81 -1.55 10.30
C LEU A 55 -5.26 -1.98 10.48
N HIS A 56 -6.08 -1.90 9.41
CA HIS A 56 -7.47 -2.35 9.44
C HIS A 56 -7.59 -3.87 9.68
N LEU A 57 -6.64 -4.66 9.17
CA LEU A 57 -6.57 -6.11 9.39
C LEU A 57 -6.02 -6.51 10.79
N GLY A 58 -5.68 -5.54 11.65
CA GLY A 58 -5.13 -5.82 12.98
C GLY A 58 -3.66 -6.25 12.96
N GLN A 59 -2.91 -5.85 11.94
CA GLN A 59 -1.49 -6.17 11.71
C GLN A 59 -0.62 -4.91 11.64
N PRO A 60 -0.54 -4.09 12.71
CA PRO A 60 0.17 -2.80 12.68
C PRO A 60 1.68 -2.95 12.39
N ASP A 61 2.29 -4.07 12.77
CA ASP A 61 3.74 -4.31 12.62
C ASP A 61 4.17 -4.59 11.16
N ALA A 62 3.22 -4.84 10.25
CA ALA A 62 3.52 -5.08 8.84
C ALA A 62 4.23 -3.89 8.18
N VAL A 63 3.93 -2.67 8.64
CA VAL A 63 4.55 -1.44 8.14
C VAL A 63 6.03 -1.39 8.49
N THR A 64 6.38 -1.82 9.71
CA THR A 64 7.76 -1.87 10.19
C THR A 64 8.57 -2.91 9.42
N LEU A 65 7.97 -4.06 9.09
CA LEU A 65 8.62 -5.09 8.25
C LEU A 65 8.96 -4.55 6.86
N MET A 66 8.03 -3.83 6.23
CA MET A 66 8.25 -3.21 4.91
C MET A 66 9.38 -2.19 4.87
N GLN A 67 9.66 -1.53 6.01
CA GLN A 67 10.75 -0.57 6.15
C GLN A 67 12.10 -1.23 6.47
N THR A 68 12.07 -2.35 7.21
CA THR A 68 13.27 -3.06 7.66
C THR A 68 13.97 -3.80 6.52
N GLU A 69 13.22 -4.35 5.57
CA GLU A 69 13.77 -5.04 4.39
C GLU A 69 14.47 -4.10 3.38
N ARG A 70 14.40 -2.77 3.56
CA ARG A 70 15.11 -1.80 2.70
C ARG A 70 16.54 -1.49 3.16
N LEU A 71 16.97 -1.98 4.32
CA LEU A 71 18.28 -1.70 4.92
C LEU A 71 19.33 -2.80 4.69
N HIS A 72 18.99 -3.84 3.91
CA HIS A 72 19.89 -4.95 3.57
C HIS A 72 20.20 -5.00 2.07
#